data_AF-R7JFA9-F1
#
_entry.id   AF-R7JFA9-F1
#
_cell.length_a   1.000
_cell.length_b   1.000
_cell.length_c   1.000
_cell.angle_alpha   90.00
_cell.angle_beta   90.00
_cell.angle_gamma   90.00
#
_symmetry.space_group_name_H-M   'P 1'
#
loop_
_entity.id
_entity.type
_entity.pdbx_description
1 polymer ?
#
loop_
_entity_poly.entity_id
_entity_poly.type
_entity_poly.pdbx_seq_one_letter_code
_entity_poly.pdbx_strand_id
1 'polypeptide(L)'
;MLFEIKGTGTNSIPETKDSTTDTEKLKKDARAKGEYIVTISGDEKGLTAIARRFNMSLSEFKNLTGLTKDTLVKGQVIKNVPHAKIPDGKGLNYLAKQNGMSLEELLKLNGLPKNYKPSKDEYFYVYPKTKEPVKKNEIQKSSSVTRKTVTEKPQFPKEQPAAPNEIAEQISDAVSSNIGAVGKEDFSKAFLQINDKNVKQVIKAYDELPDNDESLINAICSEIMSSKELRKDAVMTIYDNLAKQTNASTPAKRQEFKAELDKEFNKFIGMVSTDKLDEMINEMIDNNSKTVKRTTGGKFADEVLKTSNGGNSEDITGATLTSIKDGNGKYVTAGTLKSWAISSGKRDKGFSKVENPYIVRPLPNYNTETKKIEALTELRDSTGTGDLNGKVVILNSGHGGYQQNNGYFDPGTVLSVKNAEGKEMPIEEWRVAQSFVDNLSDELRSRGANVVFVSGAVRNGGMAKQHYLENLIEGKKGSDEVRELISGTDKSDMLFLSVHVESAKERPDSRMCTVRYTKDIDKKLSENINKHLQNGFMALTPDVTHDNLYVNNAAKGVTSSLLEIGNIANGEITNSLLSSNDQKKYMKCVADAIEETMNN
;
A
#
# COMPACT_ATOMS: atom_id res chain seq x y z
N MET A 1 -57.58 -2.20 -27.57
CA MET A 1 -56.76 -3.40 -27.30
C MET A 1 -55.71 -3.00 -26.29
N LEU A 2 -55.92 -3.35 -25.02
CA LEU A 2 -54.92 -3.27 -23.96
C LEU A 2 -54.29 -4.66 -23.82
N PHE A 3 -52.97 -4.74 -23.73
CA PHE A 3 -52.26 -5.97 -23.37
C PHE A 3 -51.70 -5.83 -21.96
N GLU A 4 -52.27 -6.60 -21.04
CA GLU A 4 -51.80 -6.87 -19.69
C GLU A 4 -50.64 -7.88 -19.70
N ILE A 5 -49.66 -7.66 -18.82
CA ILE A 5 -48.56 -8.58 -18.53
C ILE A 5 -49.01 -9.52 -17.40
N LYS A 6 -49.07 -10.83 -17.68
CA LYS A 6 -49.36 -11.88 -16.68
C LYS A 6 -48.09 -12.26 -15.90
N GLY A 7 -48.20 -12.25 -14.57
CA GLY A 7 -47.16 -12.72 -13.65
C GLY A 7 -47.08 -14.25 -13.54
N THR A 8 -45.91 -14.75 -13.14
CA THR A 8 -45.66 -16.17 -12.85
C THR A 8 -45.22 -16.38 -11.40
N GLY A 9 -46.16 -16.92 -10.62
CA GLY A 9 -46.01 -18.05 -9.69
C GLY A 9 -44.81 -18.13 -8.74
N THR A 10 -45.09 -17.90 -7.45
CA THR A 10 -44.34 -18.41 -6.30
C THR A 10 -44.44 -19.95 -6.20
N ASN A 11 -43.31 -20.65 -6.15
CA ASN A 11 -43.25 -22.06 -5.73
C ASN A 11 -42.48 -22.18 -4.41
N SER A 12 -43.22 -22.43 -3.34
CA SER A 12 -42.74 -22.91 -2.05
C SER A 12 -42.40 -24.40 -2.14
N ILE A 13 -41.17 -24.79 -1.76
CA ILE A 13 -40.75 -26.19 -1.66
C ILE A 13 -41.00 -26.68 -0.22
N PRO A 14 -41.62 -27.84 0.00
CA PRO A 14 -41.82 -28.41 1.34
C PRO A 14 -40.52 -29.03 1.90
N GLU A 15 -40.27 -28.84 3.18
CA GLU A 15 -39.20 -29.52 3.93
C GLU A 15 -39.52 -31.01 4.12
N THR A 16 -38.70 -31.90 3.55
CA THR A 16 -38.68 -33.34 3.87
C THR A 16 -37.34 -33.75 4.51
N LYS A 17 -37.43 -34.43 5.66
CA LYS A 17 -36.34 -34.89 6.55
C LYS A 17 -35.52 -36.09 6.03
N ASP A 18 -35.35 -36.24 4.71
CA ASP A 18 -34.63 -37.39 4.09
C ASP A 18 -33.31 -37.01 3.37
N SER A 19 -32.91 -35.72 3.39
CA SER A 19 -31.82 -35.20 2.54
C SER A 19 -30.39 -35.46 3.01
N THR A 20 -30.18 -35.91 4.25
CA THR A 20 -28.85 -36.06 4.84
C THR A 20 -28.13 -37.33 4.38
N THR A 21 -28.86 -38.42 4.13
CA THR A 21 -28.31 -39.72 3.73
C THR A 21 -27.79 -39.73 2.29
N ASP A 22 -28.50 -39.06 1.36
CA ASP A 22 -28.07 -38.95 -0.04
C ASP A 22 -26.86 -38.02 -0.20
N THR A 23 -26.79 -36.95 0.58
CA THR A 23 -25.68 -35.99 0.52
C THR A 23 -24.36 -36.61 0.98
N GLU A 24 -24.37 -37.43 2.03
CA GLU A 24 -23.16 -38.11 2.52
C GLU A 24 -22.71 -39.25 1.60
N LYS A 25 -23.65 -39.94 0.95
CA LYS A 25 -23.33 -40.93 -0.09
C LYS A 25 -22.66 -40.27 -1.30
N LEU A 26 -23.20 -39.15 -1.78
CA LEU A 26 -22.60 -38.38 -2.88
C LEU A 26 -21.18 -37.88 -2.56
N LYS A 27 -20.93 -37.42 -1.33
CA LYS A 27 -19.59 -37.01 -0.88
C LYS A 27 -18.62 -38.21 -0.76
N LYS A 28 -19.10 -39.38 -0.35
CA LYS A 28 -18.28 -40.61 -0.33
C LYS A 28 -17.87 -41.03 -1.73
N ASP A 29 -18.80 -41.00 -2.68
CA ASP A 29 -18.53 -41.36 -4.07
C ASP A 29 -17.58 -40.37 -4.75
N ALA A 30 -17.74 -39.07 -4.48
CA ALA A 30 -16.84 -38.03 -4.97
C ALA A 30 -15.41 -38.22 -4.42
N ARG A 31 -15.25 -38.48 -3.12
CA ARG A 31 -13.96 -38.79 -2.50
C ARG A 31 -13.30 -40.02 -3.10
N ALA A 32 -14.05 -41.06 -3.45
CA ALA A 32 -13.50 -42.25 -4.09
C ALA A 32 -12.94 -41.96 -5.50
N LYS A 33 -13.48 -40.95 -6.19
CA LYS A 33 -13.08 -40.54 -7.54
C LYS A 33 -12.03 -39.42 -7.58
N GLY A 34 -11.60 -38.90 -6.41
CA GLY A 34 -10.76 -37.72 -6.36
C GLY A 34 -11.48 -36.47 -6.88
N GLU A 35 -12.79 -36.42 -6.67
CA GLU A 35 -13.67 -35.31 -7.06
C GLU A 35 -14.13 -34.54 -5.82
N TYR A 36 -14.26 -33.22 -5.93
CA TYR A 36 -14.78 -32.34 -4.88
C TYR A 36 -16.02 -31.59 -5.37
N ILE A 37 -17.14 -31.74 -4.65
CA ILE A 37 -18.39 -31.06 -4.98
C ILE A 37 -18.46 -29.72 -4.23
N VAL A 38 -18.48 -28.61 -4.98
CA VAL A 38 -18.58 -27.25 -4.44
C VAL A 38 -19.95 -27.03 -3.82
N THR A 39 -20.02 -26.65 -2.54
CA THR A 39 -21.30 -26.45 -1.84
C THR A 39 -21.72 -24.99 -1.69
N ILE A 40 -20.79 -24.04 -1.91
CA ILE A 40 -20.94 -22.58 -1.66
C ILE A 40 -21.66 -22.34 -0.32
N SER A 41 -21.03 -22.78 0.75
CA SER A 41 -21.42 -22.47 2.13
C SER A 41 -20.31 -21.65 2.82
N GLY A 42 -20.54 -21.19 4.05
CA GLY A 42 -19.75 -20.16 4.75
C GLY A 42 -18.23 -20.16 4.52
N ASP A 43 -17.61 -21.35 4.49
CA ASP A 43 -16.15 -21.53 4.37
C ASP A 43 -15.64 -21.77 2.92
N GLU A 44 -16.52 -21.80 1.91
CA GLU A 44 -16.21 -22.16 0.50
C GLU A 44 -16.52 -21.02 -0.50
N LYS A 45 -16.37 -19.75 -0.11
CA LYS A 45 -16.73 -18.58 -0.96
C LYS A 45 -15.79 -18.32 -2.15
N GLY A 46 -14.89 -19.24 -2.51
CA GLY A 46 -14.00 -19.10 -3.67
C GLY A 46 -13.00 -20.25 -3.81
N LEU A 47 -12.40 -20.38 -5.02
CA LEU A 47 -11.48 -21.48 -5.34
C LEU A 47 -10.25 -21.51 -4.42
N THR A 48 -9.78 -20.35 -3.97
CA THR A 48 -8.70 -20.20 -2.97
C THR A 48 -9.07 -20.80 -1.63
N ALA A 49 -10.33 -20.66 -1.18
CA ALA A 49 -10.78 -21.25 0.08
C ALA A 49 -10.77 -22.78 0.00
N ILE A 50 -11.17 -23.34 -1.15
CA ILE A 50 -11.09 -24.79 -1.40
C ILE A 50 -9.63 -25.25 -1.44
N ALA A 51 -8.75 -24.55 -2.17
CA ALA A 51 -7.31 -24.87 -2.24
C ALA A 51 -6.66 -24.93 -0.85
N ARG A 52 -6.96 -23.94 0.02
CA ARG A 52 -6.48 -23.89 1.41
C ARG A 52 -6.96 -25.07 2.25
N ARG A 53 -8.17 -25.59 2.03
CA ARG A 53 -8.65 -26.80 2.72
C ARG A 53 -7.75 -28.00 2.43
N PHE A 54 -7.14 -28.07 1.25
CA PHE A 54 -6.18 -29.11 0.89
C PHE A 54 -4.73 -28.78 1.26
N ASN A 55 -4.49 -27.69 2.00
CA ASN A 55 -3.16 -27.16 2.30
C ASN A 55 -2.33 -26.91 1.04
N MET A 56 -2.99 -26.35 0.03
CA MET A 56 -2.41 -25.99 -1.26
C MET A 56 -2.59 -24.50 -1.50
N SER A 57 -1.63 -23.87 -2.18
CA SER A 57 -1.85 -22.58 -2.82
C SER A 57 -2.92 -22.70 -3.92
N LEU A 58 -3.55 -21.58 -4.30
CA LEU A 58 -4.49 -21.55 -5.41
C LEU A 58 -3.87 -22.11 -6.70
N SER A 59 -2.60 -21.78 -6.96
CA SER A 59 -1.88 -22.21 -8.15
C SER A 59 -1.57 -23.70 -8.14
N GLU A 60 -1.09 -24.27 -7.03
CA GLU A 60 -0.91 -25.72 -6.91
C GLU A 60 -2.23 -26.46 -7.11
N PHE A 61 -3.32 -25.91 -6.56
CA PHE A 61 -4.64 -26.49 -6.68
C PHE A 61 -5.18 -26.41 -8.12
N LYS A 62 -5.02 -25.27 -8.81
CA LYS A 62 -5.37 -25.11 -10.23
C LYS A 62 -4.56 -26.05 -11.12
N ASN A 63 -3.25 -26.13 -10.89
CA ASN A 63 -2.36 -27.01 -11.65
C ASN A 63 -2.73 -28.49 -11.46
N LEU A 64 -3.10 -28.88 -10.25
CA LEU A 64 -3.53 -30.24 -9.95
C LEU A 64 -4.92 -30.55 -10.54
N THR A 65 -5.85 -29.60 -10.46
CA THR A 65 -7.27 -29.80 -10.83
C THR A 65 -7.60 -29.47 -12.29
N GLY A 66 -6.71 -28.78 -12.99
CA GLY A 66 -6.91 -28.30 -14.37
C GLY A 66 -7.86 -27.11 -14.50
N LEU A 67 -8.15 -26.40 -13.40
CA LEU A 67 -9.03 -25.24 -13.41
C LEU A 67 -8.30 -23.99 -13.91
N THR A 68 -8.92 -23.29 -14.86
CA THR A 68 -8.37 -22.06 -15.47
C THR A 68 -9.09 -20.78 -15.01
N LYS A 69 -10.19 -20.91 -14.26
CA LYS A 69 -10.99 -19.78 -13.75
C LYS A 69 -11.25 -19.93 -12.25
N ASP A 70 -11.32 -18.79 -11.55
CA ASP A 70 -11.56 -18.73 -10.10
C ASP A 70 -13.04 -18.71 -9.71
N THR A 71 -13.92 -18.51 -10.67
CA THR A 71 -15.38 -18.49 -10.46
C THR A 71 -15.87 -19.89 -10.11
N LEU A 72 -16.59 -20.00 -9.00
CA LEU A 72 -17.21 -21.24 -8.54
C LEU A 72 -18.73 -21.20 -8.67
N VAL A 73 -19.32 -22.30 -9.10
CA VAL A 73 -20.78 -22.49 -9.13
C VAL A 73 -21.18 -23.57 -8.13
N LYS A 74 -22.30 -23.39 -7.42
CA LYS A 74 -22.82 -24.39 -6.48
C LYS A 74 -23.12 -25.68 -7.22
N GLY A 75 -22.61 -26.80 -6.73
CA GLY A 75 -22.69 -28.11 -7.36
C GLY A 75 -21.59 -28.39 -8.40
N GLN A 76 -20.67 -27.45 -8.65
CA GLN A 76 -19.52 -27.69 -9.53
C GLN A 76 -18.67 -28.84 -8.99
N VAL A 77 -18.25 -29.75 -9.87
CA VAL A 77 -17.36 -30.87 -9.54
C VAL A 77 -15.94 -30.52 -9.96
N ILE A 78 -15.03 -30.43 -8.99
CA ILE A 78 -13.60 -30.22 -9.20
C ILE A 78 -12.91 -31.58 -9.20
N LYS A 79 -12.18 -31.90 -10.27
CA LYS A 79 -11.52 -33.21 -10.43
C LYS A 79 -10.08 -33.17 -9.93
N ASN A 80 -9.49 -34.35 -9.73
CA ASN A 80 -8.09 -34.56 -9.36
C ASN A 80 -7.69 -33.96 -8.00
N VAL A 81 -8.62 -33.82 -7.06
CA VAL A 81 -8.27 -33.37 -5.71
C VAL A 81 -7.52 -34.47 -4.94
N PRO A 82 -6.58 -34.14 -4.04
CA PRO A 82 -5.85 -35.14 -3.29
C PRO A 82 -6.79 -35.97 -2.40
N HIS A 83 -6.74 -37.29 -2.57
CA HIS A 83 -7.55 -38.23 -1.83
C HIS A 83 -6.75 -39.51 -1.55
N ALA A 84 -7.07 -40.21 -0.47
CA ALA A 84 -6.41 -41.44 -0.09
C ALA A 84 -7.38 -42.42 0.57
N LYS A 85 -7.19 -43.70 0.27
CA LYS A 85 -7.91 -44.81 0.90
C LYS A 85 -7.32 -45.10 2.28
N ILE A 86 -8.17 -45.39 3.26
CA ILE A 86 -7.68 -45.92 4.55
C ILE A 86 -7.03 -47.30 4.32
N PRO A 87 -5.78 -47.51 4.77
CA PRO A 87 -5.14 -48.83 4.71
C PRO A 87 -5.81 -49.84 5.64
N ASP A 88 -5.85 -51.10 5.22
CA ASP A 88 -6.43 -52.20 5.99
C ASP A 88 -5.86 -52.29 7.41
N GLY A 89 -6.74 -52.37 8.41
CA GLY A 89 -6.38 -52.44 9.82
C GLY A 89 -5.81 -51.14 10.42
N LYS A 90 -5.83 -50.01 9.69
CA LYS A 90 -5.38 -48.69 10.17
C LYS A 90 -6.56 -47.73 10.35
N GLY A 91 -6.43 -46.78 11.27
CA GLY A 91 -7.44 -45.76 11.56
C GLY A 91 -7.14 -44.40 10.95
N LEU A 92 -8.08 -43.46 11.05
CA LEU A 92 -7.96 -42.09 10.54
C LEU A 92 -6.70 -41.34 11.02
N ASN A 93 -6.27 -41.58 12.26
CA ASN A 93 -5.04 -40.97 12.79
C ASN A 93 -3.78 -41.43 12.05
N TYR A 94 -3.75 -42.68 11.57
CA TYR A 94 -2.66 -43.18 10.74
C TYR A 94 -2.71 -42.52 9.35
N LEU A 95 -3.89 -42.45 8.73
CA LEU A 95 -4.07 -41.80 7.44
C LEU A 95 -3.65 -40.32 7.47
N ALA A 96 -4.04 -39.59 8.53
CA ALA A 96 -3.66 -38.20 8.73
C ALA A 96 -2.13 -38.03 8.78
N LYS A 97 -1.45 -38.80 9.65
CA LYS A 97 0.01 -38.74 9.81
C LYS A 97 0.77 -39.04 8.51
N GLN A 98 0.29 -40.00 7.73
CA GLN A 98 0.91 -40.36 6.44
C GLN A 98 0.82 -39.27 5.37
N ASN A 99 -0.06 -38.29 5.57
CA ASN A 99 -0.24 -37.16 4.65
C ASN A 99 0.09 -35.82 5.34
N GLY A 100 0.87 -35.86 6.43
CA GLY A 100 1.32 -34.66 7.13
C GLY A 100 0.21 -33.88 7.85
N MET A 101 -0.90 -34.54 8.19
CA MET A 101 -2.06 -33.93 8.86
C MET A 101 -2.19 -34.41 10.31
N SER A 102 -2.77 -33.56 11.16
CA SER A 102 -3.38 -34.00 12.42
C SER A 102 -4.73 -34.69 12.17
N LEU A 103 -5.20 -35.48 13.13
CA LEU A 103 -6.53 -36.10 13.06
C LEU A 103 -7.65 -35.03 12.97
N GLU A 104 -7.49 -33.91 13.66
CA GLU A 104 -8.46 -32.81 13.63
C GLU A 104 -8.55 -32.14 12.25
N GLU A 105 -7.41 -31.91 11.60
CA GLU A 105 -7.37 -31.38 10.23
C GLU A 105 -8.00 -32.34 9.22
N LEU A 106 -7.74 -33.66 9.34
CA LEU A 106 -8.34 -34.66 8.47
C LEU A 106 -9.87 -34.67 8.60
N LEU A 107 -10.39 -34.63 9.83
CA LEU A 107 -11.83 -34.60 10.08
C LEU A 107 -12.47 -33.31 9.57
N LYS A 108 -11.83 -32.16 9.82
CA LYS A 108 -12.29 -30.85 9.34
C LYS A 108 -12.31 -30.77 7.82
N LEU A 109 -11.26 -31.23 7.15
CA LEU A 109 -11.18 -31.27 5.69
C LEU A 109 -12.35 -32.06 5.10
N ASN A 110 -12.69 -33.20 5.71
CA ASN A 110 -13.75 -34.08 5.23
C ASN A 110 -15.15 -33.72 5.75
N GLY A 111 -15.30 -32.70 6.61
CA GLY A 111 -16.58 -32.31 7.20
C GLY A 111 -17.17 -33.37 8.16
N LEU A 112 -16.32 -34.12 8.86
CA LEU A 112 -16.71 -35.26 9.68
C LEU A 112 -16.70 -34.93 11.18
N PRO A 113 -17.60 -35.53 11.99
CA PRO A 113 -17.62 -35.33 13.43
C PRO A 113 -16.42 -36.03 14.11
N LYS A 114 -16.04 -35.57 15.32
CA LYS A 114 -14.88 -36.09 16.08
C LYS A 114 -14.93 -37.59 16.37
N ASN A 115 -16.11 -38.18 16.42
CA ASN A 115 -16.36 -39.60 16.68
C ASN A 115 -16.63 -40.43 15.42
N TYR A 116 -16.32 -39.92 14.22
CA TYR A 116 -16.56 -40.62 12.96
C TYR A 116 -15.83 -41.97 12.89
N LYS A 117 -16.56 -43.02 12.49
CA LYS A 117 -16.02 -44.37 12.30
C LYS A 117 -15.98 -44.70 10.81
N PRO A 118 -14.79 -44.83 10.19
CA PRO A 118 -14.69 -45.09 8.76
C PRO A 118 -15.11 -46.52 8.42
N SER A 119 -15.67 -46.70 7.23
CA SER A 119 -15.90 -48.04 6.66
C SER A 119 -14.60 -48.62 6.10
N LYS A 120 -14.54 -49.94 5.93
CA LYS A 120 -13.41 -50.59 5.25
C LYS A 120 -13.29 -50.00 3.83
N ASP A 121 -12.05 -49.72 3.41
CA ASP A 121 -11.72 -49.17 2.09
C ASP A 121 -12.30 -47.78 1.78
N GLU A 122 -12.73 -47.02 2.80
CA GLU A 122 -13.25 -45.66 2.59
C GLU A 122 -12.14 -44.67 2.20
N TYR A 123 -12.46 -43.76 1.27
CA TYR A 123 -11.57 -42.69 0.80
C TYR A 123 -11.84 -41.37 1.50
N PHE A 124 -10.76 -40.63 1.74
CA PHE A 124 -10.79 -39.32 2.39
C PHE A 124 -9.99 -38.32 1.57
N TYR A 125 -10.42 -37.07 1.54
CA TYR A 125 -9.57 -35.98 1.14
C TYR A 125 -8.40 -35.86 2.12
N VAL A 126 -7.20 -35.63 1.59
CA VAL A 126 -5.95 -35.51 2.36
C VAL A 126 -5.15 -34.33 1.83
N TYR A 127 -4.08 -33.93 2.50
CA TYR A 127 -3.10 -33.03 1.90
C TYR A 127 -2.27 -33.77 0.82
N PRO A 128 -1.79 -33.07 -0.21
CA PRO A 128 -0.91 -33.68 -1.20
C PRO A 128 0.40 -34.14 -0.54
N LYS A 129 0.88 -35.33 -0.92
CA LYS A 129 2.18 -35.82 -0.47
C LYS A 129 3.29 -34.96 -1.08
N THR A 130 3.89 -34.08 -0.27
CA THR A 130 5.14 -33.43 -0.64
C THR A 130 6.23 -34.49 -0.78
N LYS A 131 7.11 -34.38 -1.79
CA LYS A 131 8.27 -35.27 -1.91
C LYS A 131 9.09 -35.16 -0.62
N GLU A 132 9.27 -36.29 0.05
CA GLU A 132 9.88 -36.39 1.38
C GLU A 132 11.33 -35.85 1.47
N PRO A 133 11.79 -35.53 2.69
CA PRO A 133 12.99 -34.75 2.98
C PRO A 133 14.29 -35.54 2.78
N VAL A 134 15.33 -34.86 2.31
CA VAL A 134 16.68 -35.42 2.19
C VAL A 134 17.22 -35.74 3.59
N LYS A 135 17.46 -37.03 3.84
CA LYS A 135 18.16 -37.55 5.01
C LYS A 135 19.59 -37.00 5.04
N LYS A 136 20.02 -36.52 6.23
CA LYS A 136 21.44 -36.30 6.55
C LYS A 136 22.22 -37.59 6.28
N ASN A 137 23.31 -37.51 5.52
CA ASN A 137 24.32 -38.57 5.52
C ASN A 137 25.73 -37.97 5.58
N GLU A 138 26.51 -38.60 6.44
CA GLU A 138 27.94 -38.40 6.68
C GLU A 138 28.79 -38.57 5.42
N ILE A 139 29.95 -37.93 5.50
CA ILE A 139 31.05 -37.94 4.55
C ILE A 139 31.52 -39.36 4.24
N GLN A 140 31.64 -39.72 2.96
CA GLN A 140 32.70 -40.59 2.47
C GLN A 140 33.04 -40.34 0.99
N LYS A 141 34.33 -40.46 0.70
CA LYS A 141 35.06 -40.00 -0.49
C LYS A 141 34.91 -40.89 -1.73
N SER A 142 35.06 -40.24 -2.88
CA SER A 142 35.75 -40.67 -4.12
C SER A 142 35.37 -42.00 -4.80
N SER A 143 34.99 -41.94 -6.09
CA SER A 143 35.84 -42.32 -7.26
C SER A 143 35.03 -42.56 -8.55
N SER A 144 35.36 -41.79 -9.59
CA SER A 144 35.58 -42.11 -11.01
C SER A 144 34.59 -42.87 -11.95
N VAL A 145 34.62 -42.39 -13.20
CA VAL A 145 34.44 -43.02 -14.53
C VAL A 145 33.10 -42.86 -15.29
N THR A 146 33.13 -41.85 -16.17
CA THR A 146 32.72 -41.75 -17.60
C THR A 146 31.91 -42.88 -18.28
N ARG A 147 30.77 -42.50 -18.91
CA ARG A 147 30.48 -42.83 -20.33
C ARG A 147 29.39 -41.92 -20.92
N LYS A 148 29.68 -41.36 -22.10
CA LYS A 148 28.76 -40.57 -22.94
C LYS A 148 27.74 -41.48 -23.62
N THR A 149 26.50 -41.00 -23.76
CA THR A 149 25.64 -41.33 -24.91
C THR A 149 24.60 -40.24 -25.09
N VAL A 150 24.61 -39.66 -26.29
CA VAL A 150 23.71 -38.60 -26.77
C VAL A 150 22.43 -39.27 -27.25
N THR A 151 21.27 -38.79 -26.77
CA THR A 151 19.99 -38.92 -27.48
C THR A 151 19.19 -37.65 -27.23
N GLU A 152 19.04 -36.85 -28.28
CA GLU A 152 18.19 -35.66 -28.33
C GLU A 152 16.71 -36.06 -28.27
N LYS A 153 15.98 -35.43 -27.35
CA LYS A 153 14.52 -35.26 -27.37
C LYS A 153 14.22 -33.84 -26.88
N PRO A 154 13.15 -33.20 -27.40
CA PRO A 154 13.01 -31.75 -27.44
C PRO A 154 13.03 -31.15 -26.03
N GLN A 155 14.06 -30.34 -25.80
CA GLN A 155 14.24 -29.56 -24.60
C GLN A 155 13.29 -28.36 -24.70
N PHE A 156 12.15 -28.42 -24.03
CA PHE A 156 11.56 -27.16 -23.55
C PHE A 156 12.61 -26.50 -22.67
N PRO A 157 12.92 -25.20 -22.85
CA PRO A 157 13.88 -24.51 -22.01
C PRO A 157 13.48 -24.75 -20.56
N LYS A 158 14.35 -25.39 -19.78
CA LYS A 158 14.31 -25.18 -18.34
C LYS A 158 14.68 -23.72 -18.20
N GLU A 159 13.68 -22.85 -18.02
CA GLU A 159 13.90 -21.46 -17.62
C GLU A 159 14.92 -21.51 -16.48
N GLN A 160 16.11 -21.01 -16.77
CA GLN A 160 17.10 -20.70 -15.76
C GLN A 160 16.42 -19.72 -14.79
N PRO A 161 16.58 -19.86 -13.46
CA PRO A 161 15.99 -18.89 -12.54
C PRO A 161 16.43 -17.50 -13.00
N ALA A 162 15.48 -16.60 -13.22
CA ALA A 162 15.77 -15.23 -13.65
C ALA A 162 16.78 -14.60 -12.70
N ALA A 163 17.61 -13.69 -13.22
CA ALA A 163 18.58 -12.99 -12.39
C ALA A 163 17.82 -12.23 -11.27
N PRO A 164 18.42 -12.04 -10.08
CA PRO A 164 17.73 -11.34 -8.99
C PRO A 164 17.14 -9.97 -9.37
N ASN A 165 17.82 -9.21 -10.24
CA ASN A 165 17.32 -7.94 -10.78
C ASN A 165 16.11 -8.13 -11.70
N GLU A 166 16.13 -9.16 -12.55
CA GLU A 166 15.02 -9.48 -13.45
C GLU A 166 13.77 -9.93 -12.65
N ILE A 167 13.96 -10.66 -11.54
CA ILE A 167 12.86 -11.01 -10.62
C ILE A 167 12.32 -9.74 -9.96
N ALA A 168 13.18 -8.82 -9.53
CA ALA A 168 12.79 -7.56 -8.90
C ALA A 168 12.00 -6.66 -9.86
N GLU A 169 12.50 -6.46 -11.09
CA GLU A 169 11.82 -5.73 -12.16
C GLU A 169 10.45 -6.33 -12.46
N GLN A 170 10.35 -7.66 -12.62
CA GLN A 170 9.08 -8.34 -12.88
C GLN A 170 8.07 -8.18 -11.73
N ILE A 171 8.53 -8.12 -10.47
CA ILE A 171 7.64 -7.86 -9.33
C ILE A 171 7.19 -6.40 -9.35
N SER A 172 8.10 -5.44 -9.58
CA SER A 172 7.77 -4.02 -9.67
C SER A 172 6.80 -3.72 -10.82
N ASP A 173 7.03 -4.29 -12.00
CA ASP A 173 6.14 -4.22 -13.16
C ASP A 173 4.76 -4.82 -12.84
N ALA A 174 4.73 -5.96 -12.15
CA ALA A 174 3.47 -6.61 -11.81
C ALA A 174 2.66 -5.79 -10.80
N VAL A 175 3.31 -5.18 -9.81
CA VAL A 175 2.71 -4.28 -8.81
C VAL A 175 2.23 -2.97 -9.47
N SER A 176 3.04 -2.38 -10.34
CA SER A 176 2.70 -1.11 -11.03
C SER A 176 1.62 -1.26 -12.11
N SER A 177 1.58 -2.40 -12.80
CA SER A 177 0.68 -2.61 -13.95
C SER A 177 -0.69 -3.21 -13.57
N ASN A 178 -0.85 -3.74 -12.35
CA ASN A 178 -2.07 -4.47 -11.95
C ASN A 178 -2.70 -3.94 -10.67
N ILE A 179 -4.02 -3.67 -10.72
CA ILE A 179 -4.81 -3.41 -9.50
C ILE A 179 -4.93 -4.70 -8.69
N GLY A 180 -4.31 -4.81 -7.51
CA GLY A 180 -4.37 -6.02 -6.71
C GLY A 180 -3.45 -7.12 -7.28
N ALA A 181 -2.17 -6.78 -7.46
CA ALA A 181 -1.15 -7.62 -8.07
C ALA A 181 -0.85 -8.90 -7.30
N VAL A 182 -0.86 -8.85 -5.96
CA VAL A 182 -0.49 -10.00 -5.11
C VAL A 182 -1.51 -11.13 -5.27
N GLY A 183 -1.06 -12.22 -5.90
CA GLY A 183 -1.87 -13.39 -6.22
C GLY A 183 -2.37 -13.45 -7.67
N LYS A 184 -2.06 -12.45 -8.50
CA LYS A 184 -2.25 -12.50 -9.96
C LYS A 184 -1.08 -13.21 -10.64
N GLU A 185 -1.29 -13.62 -11.89
CA GLU A 185 -0.37 -14.49 -12.63
C GLU A 185 1.03 -13.89 -12.78
N ASP A 186 1.13 -12.63 -13.23
CA ASP A 186 2.41 -11.96 -13.48
C ASP A 186 3.24 -11.81 -12.19
N PHE A 187 2.61 -11.31 -11.12
CA PHE A 187 3.24 -11.23 -9.79
C PHE A 187 3.65 -12.61 -9.29
N SER A 188 2.76 -13.60 -9.38
CA SER A 188 3.02 -14.94 -8.86
C SER A 188 4.14 -15.65 -9.61
N LYS A 189 4.24 -15.46 -10.94
CA LYS A 189 5.31 -16.02 -11.77
C LYS A 189 6.67 -15.46 -11.35
N ALA A 190 6.77 -14.16 -11.13
CA ALA A 190 8.00 -13.52 -10.65
C ALA A 190 8.32 -13.91 -9.20
N PHE A 191 7.35 -13.77 -8.30
CA PHE A 191 7.50 -14.02 -6.87
C PHE A 191 7.89 -15.47 -6.53
N LEU A 192 7.39 -16.47 -7.27
CA LEU A 192 7.75 -17.88 -7.09
C LEU A 192 9.22 -18.20 -7.40
N GLN A 193 9.93 -17.30 -8.10
CA GLN A 193 11.35 -17.47 -8.35
C GLN A 193 12.21 -17.10 -7.13
N ILE A 194 11.62 -16.43 -6.12
CA ILE A 194 12.28 -16.12 -4.85
C ILE A 194 12.35 -17.38 -3.97
N ASN A 195 13.57 -17.74 -3.57
CA ASN A 195 13.87 -18.92 -2.76
C ASN A 195 15.03 -18.64 -1.78
N ASP A 196 15.38 -19.63 -0.97
CA ASP A 196 16.42 -19.55 0.06
C ASP A 196 17.86 -19.33 -0.47
N LYS A 197 18.07 -19.35 -1.79
CA LYS A 197 19.37 -19.07 -2.41
C LYS A 197 19.51 -17.65 -2.93
N ASN A 198 18.41 -16.98 -3.28
CA ASN A 198 18.42 -15.67 -3.95
C ASN A 198 17.63 -14.57 -3.24
N VAL A 199 16.83 -14.86 -2.20
CA VAL A 199 15.94 -13.89 -1.56
C VAL A 199 16.66 -12.63 -1.06
N LYS A 200 17.83 -12.72 -0.43
CA LYS A 200 18.62 -11.54 -0.02
C LYS A 200 19.03 -10.67 -1.21
N GLN A 201 19.41 -11.30 -2.33
CA GLN A 201 19.79 -10.59 -3.55
C GLN A 201 18.58 -9.96 -4.24
N VAL A 202 17.42 -10.60 -4.21
CA VAL A 202 16.17 -10.06 -4.79
C VAL A 202 15.65 -8.89 -3.97
N ILE A 203 15.65 -8.97 -2.63
CA ILE A 203 15.28 -7.85 -1.75
C ILE A 203 16.17 -6.65 -2.07
N LYS A 204 17.49 -6.86 -2.07
CA LYS A 204 18.45 -5.80 -2.37
C LYS A 204 18.27 -5.23 -3.79
N ALA A 205 18.05 -6.08 -4.78
CA ALA A 205 17.85 -5.65 -6.15
C ALA A 205 16.54 -4.87 -6.34
N TYR A 206 15.48 -5.22 -5.60
CA TYR A 206 14.22 -4.47 -5.58
C TYR A 206 14.42 -3.08 -4.98
N ASP A 207 15.07 -3.00 -3.81
CA ASP A 207 15.35 -1.73 -3.15
C ASP A 207 16.29 -0.82 -3.98
N GLU A 208 17.11 -1.40 -4.87
CA GLU A 208 18.04 -0.70 -5.76
C GLU A 208 17.46 -0.44 -7.17
N LEU A 209 16.18 -0.74 -7.44
CA LEU A 209 15.55 -0.46 -8.73
C LEU A 209 15.55 1.05 -9.02
N PRO A 210 15.73 1.47 -10.30
CA PRO A 210 15.58 2.86 -10.70
C PRO A 210 14.19 3.39 -10.31
N ASP A 211 14.15 4.59 -9.71
CA ASP A 211 12.91 5.29 -9.32
C ASP A 211 12.01 4.53 -8.32
N ASN A 212 12.54 3.54 -7.59
CA ASN A 212 11.83 2.81 -6.54
C ASN A 212 12.08 3.44 -5.17
N ASP A 213 11.02 3.83 -4.46
CA ASP A 213 11.06 4.47 -3.14
C ASP A 213 10.45 3.61 -2.02
N GLU A 214 10.04 2.37 -2.34
CA GLU A 214 9.42 1.43 -1.41
C GLU A 214 10.18 0.10 -1.30
N SER A 215 10.14 -0.54 -0.13
CA SER A 215 10.74 -1.87 0.04
C SER A 215 9.88 -2.94 -0.63
N LEU A 216 10.47 -4.10 -0.94
CA LEU A 216 9.70 -5.27 -1.43
C LEU A 216 8.57 -5.66 -0.45
N ILE A 217 8.79 -5.52 0.87
CA ILE A 217 7.76 -5.83 1.87
C ILE A 217 6.64 -4.79 1.81
N ASN A 218 6.98 -3.51 1.63
CA ASN A 218 6.03 -2.42 1.46
C ASN A 218 5.18 -2.63 0.19
N ALA A 219 5.80 -2.86 -0.96
CA ALA A 219 5.11 -3.11 -2.23
C ALA A 219 4.05 -4.22 -2.10
N ILE A 220 4.41 -5.33 -1.45
CA ILE A 220 3.48 -6.44 -1.20
C ILE A 220 2.36 -6.02 -0.24
N CYS A 221 2.67 -5.25 0.81
CA CYS A 221 1.72 -4.83 1.82
C CYS A 221 0.77 -3.73 1.34
N SER A 222 1.23 -2.86 0.43
CA SER A 222 0.55 -1.70 -0.14
C SER A 222 -0.46 -2.06 -1.23
N GLU A 223 -0.46 -3.32 -1.68
CA GLU A 223 -1.43 -3.90 -2.61
C GLU A 223 -2.83 -4.11 -1.98
N ILE A 224 -3.49 -3.02 -1.60
CA ILE A 224 -4.74 -3.02 -0.81
C ILE A 224 -5.91 -3.74 -1.49
N MET A 225 -5.92 -3.80 -2.82
CA MET A 225 -6.92 -4.53 -3.61
C MET A 225 -6.63 -6.04 -3.66
N SER A 226 -5.43 -6.46 -3.24
CA SER A 226 -5.07 -7.86 -3.03
C SER A 226 -5.53 -8.35 -1.67
N SER A 227 -5.83 -9.65 -1.59
CA SER A 227 -6.25 -10.29 -0.34
C SER A 227 -5.22 -10.06 0.76
N LYS A 228 -5.68 -9.59 1.93
CA LYS A 228 -4.86 -9.44 3.14
C LYS A 228 -4.08 -10.71 3.47
N GLU A 229 -4.71 -11.88 3.33
CA GLU A 229 -4.01 -13.13 3.64
C GLU A 229 -2.96 -13.47 2.57
N LEU A 230 -3.19 -13.16 1.29
CA LEU A 230 -2.16 -13.39 0.25
C LEU A 230 -0.94 -12.49 0.44
N ARG A 231 -1.14 -11.24 0.85
CA ARG A 231 -0.06 -10.32 1.20
C ARG A 231 0.73 -10.80 2.41
N LYS A 232 0.05 -11.25 3.47
CA LYS A 232 0.70 -11.85 4.64
C LYS A 232 1.48 -13.12 4.28
N ASP A 233 0.92 -13.98 3.45
CA ASP A 233 1.57 -15.22 3.00
C ASP A 233 2.84 -14.91 2.18
N ALA A 234 2.78 -13.91 1.29
CA ALA A 234 3.95 -13.44 0.54
C ALA A 234 5.04 -12.88 1.46
N VAL A 235 4.71 -12.00 2.40
CA VAL A 235 5.68 -11.44 3.36
C VAL A 235 6.30 -12.54 4.25
N MET A 236 5.50 -13.50 4.71
CA MET A 236 6.02 -14.65 5.46
C MET A 236 6.93 -15.55 4.61
N THR A 237 6.68 -15.66 3.30
CA THR A 237 7.53 -16.42 2.37
C THR A 237 8.89 -15.77 2.20
N ILE A 238 8.95 -14.44 2.09
CA ILE A 238 10.20 -13.68 2.09
C ILE A 238 10.98 -13.92 3.38
N TYR A 239 10.32 -13.79 4.54
CA TYR A 239 10.92 -14.06 5.83
C TYR A 239 11.49 -15.48 5.94
N ASP A 240 10.69 -16.50 5.59
CA ASP A 240 11.07 -17.90 5.74
C ASP A 240 12.24 -18.29 4.83
N ASN A 241 12.28 -17.77 3.61
CA ASN A 241 13.41 -17.96 2.71
C ASN A 241 14.66 -17.24 3.22
N LEU A 242 14.51 -16.00 3.71
CA LEU A 242 15.64 -15.23 4.22
C LEU A 242 16.20 -15.87 5.49
N ALA A 243 15.35 -16.37 6.38
CA ALA A 243 15.76 -17.05 7.61
C ALA A 243 16.53 -18.35 7.34
N LYS A 244 16.19 -19.07 6.26
CA LYS A 244 16.96 -20.22 5.79
C LYS A 244 18.31 -19.78 5.21
N GLN A 245 18.32 -18.73 4.38
CA GLN A 245 19.54 -18.22 3.76
C GLN A 245 20.56 -17.70 4.78
N THR A 246 20.10 -17.02 5.83
CA THR A 246 20.95 -16.37 6.84
C THR A 246 21.19 -17.23 8.08
N ASN A 247 20.66 -18.46 8.13
CA ASN A 247 20.65 -19.32 9.31
C ASN A 247 20.08 -18.63 10.58
N ALA A 248 19.23 -17.60 10.41
CA ALA A 248 18.65 -16.82 11.50
C ALA A 248 17.32 -17.39 12.03
N SER A 249 16.87 -18.55 11.50
CA SER A 249 15.56 -19.14 11.81
C SER A 249 15.51 -19.74 13.23
N THR A 250 14.70 -19.15 14.10
CA THR A 250 14.19 -19.81 15.30
C THR A 250 12.66 -19.71 15.35
N PRO A 251 11.95 -20.69 15.94
CA PRO A 251 10.50 -20.62 16.09
C PRO A 251 10.03 -19.34 16.80
N ALA A 252 10.82 -18.86 17.78
CA ALA A 252 10.53 -17.62 18.51
C ALA A 252 10.61 -16.38 17.62
N LYS A 253 11.70 -16.21 16.85
CA LYS A 253 11.86 -15.06 15.93
C LYS A 253 10.83 -15.07 14.81
N ARG A 254 10.50 -16.25 14.28
CA ARG A 254 9.44 -16.41 13.28
C ARG A 254 8.07 -16.03 13.84
N GLN A 255 7.79 -16.41 15.09
CA GLN A 255 6.55 -16.05 15.75
C GLN A 255 6.48 -14.56 16.09
N GLU A 256 7.60 -13.93 16.44
CA GLU A 256 7.71 -12.48 16.66
C GLU A 256 7.44 -11.70 15.37
N PHE A 257 8.07 -12.09 14.25
CA PHE A 257 7.84 -11.46 12.94
C PHE A 257 6.39 -11.64 12.49
N LYS A 258 5.85 -12.86 12.63
CA LYS A 258 4.44 -13.14 12.34
C LYS A 258 3.50 -12.33 13.24
N ALA A 259 3.83 -12.15 14.52
CA ALA A 259 3.02 -11.36 15.44
C ALA A 259 3.04 -9.88 15.08
N GLU A 260 4.18 -9.35 14.64
CA GLU A 260 4.26 -7.98 14.12
C GLU A 260 3.47 -7.83 12.81
N LEU A 261 3.62 -8.77 11.87
CA LEU A 261 2.87 -8.80 10.62
C LEU A 261 1.36 -8.90 10.87
N ASP A 262 0.94 -9.83 11.72
CA ASP A 262 -0.45 -9.96 12.13
C ASP A 262 -0.92 -8.70 12.86
N LYS A 263 -0.10 -8.08 13.71
CA LYS A 263 -0.43 -6.83 14.38
C LYS A 263 -0.67 -5.72 13.35
N GLU A 264 0.20 -5.57 12.36
CA GLU A 264 0.10 -4.59 11.28
C GLU A 264 -1.15 -4.80 10.41
N PHE A 265 -1.45 -6.05 10.05
CA PHE A 265 -2.65 -6.37 9.27
C PHE A 265 -3.94 -6.44 10.09
N ASN A 266 -3.86 -6.67 11.40
CA ASN A 266 -4.99 -6.67 12.34
C ASN A 266 -5.20 -5.31 13.00
N LYS A 267 -4.42 -4.29 12.60
CA LYS A 267 -4.77 -2.89 12.88
C LYS A 267 -6.18 -2.68 12.38
N PHE A 268 -7.02 -2.20 13.29
CA PHE A 268 -8.43 -2.03 13.03
C PHE A 268 -8.68 -0.91 12.00
N ILE A 269 -7.67 -0.05 11.72
CA ILE A 269 -7.69 1.10 10.80
C ILE A 269 -6.24 1.41 10.32
N GLY A 270 -6.03 1.68 9.03
CA GLY A 270 -4.75 2.13 8.43
C GLY A 270 -4.20 1.24 7.31
N MET A 271 -3.35 1.79 6.43
CA MET A 271 -2.49 0.98 5.55
C MET A 271 -1.50 0.18 6.40
N VAL A 272 -1.10 -0.98 5.92
CA VAL A 272 -0.10 -1.82 6.60
C VAL A 272 1.22 -1.05 6.63
N SER A 273 1.74 -0.73 7.81
CA SER A 273 3.05 -0.10 7.94
C SER A 273 4.09 -1.20 7.99
N THR A 274 5.14 -1.06 7.17
CA THR A 274 6.17 -2.09 7.06
C THR A 274 7.45 -1.73 7.78
N ASP A 275 7.61 -0.51 8.31
CA ASP A 275 8.85 0.01 8.91
C ASP A 275 9.51 -0.98 9.88
N LYS A 276 8.73 -1.57 10.79
CA LYS A 276 9.25 -2.55 11.75
C LYS A 276 9.48 -3.94 11.14
N LEU A 277 8.69 -4.32 10.14
CA LEU A 277 8.93 -5.55 9.38
C LEU A 277 10.21 -5.42 8.54
N ASP A 278 10.44 -4.26 7.93
CA ASP A 278 11.64 -3.89 7.18
C ASP A 278 12.86 -3.86 8.10
N GLU A 279 12.76 -3.27 9.30
CA GLU A 279 13.80 -3.33 10.33
C GLU A 279 14.18 -4.78 10.68
N MET A 280 13.18 -5.64 10.93
CA MET A 280 13.40 -7.06 11.25
C MET A 280 14.04 -7.84 10.08
N ILE A 281 13.67 -7.51 8.84
CA ILE A 281 14.28 -8.09 7.62
C ILE A 281 15.72 -7.60 7.45
N ASN A 282 15.97 -6.30 7.62
CA ASN A 282 17.30 -5.70 7.54
C ASN A 282 18.23 -6.24 8.63
N GLU A 283 17.75 -6.41 9.86
CA GLU A 283 18.51 -7.09 10.91
C GLU A 283 18.92 -8.51 10.50
N MET A 284 18.06 -9.27 9.80
CA MET A 284 18.43 -10.60 9.30
C MET A 284 19.47 -10.53 8.18
N ILE A 285 19.45 -9.46 7.38
CA ILE A 285 20.43 -9.18 6.33
C ILE A 285 21.79 -8.76 6.93
N ASP A 286 21.77 -8.01 8.04
CA ASP A 286 22.89 -7.29 8.66
C ASP A 286 23.52 -7.99 9.86
N ASN A 287 22.88 -9.01 10.46
CA ASN A 287 23.37 -9.75 11.64
C ASN A 287 24.70 -10.54 11.44
N ASN A 288 25.49 -10.18 10.43
CA ASN A 288 26.93 -10.37 10.42
C ASN A 288 27.73 -9.19 11.02
N SER A 289 27.10 -8.17 11.62
CA SER A 289 27.83 -7.07 12.27
C SER A 289 27.11 -6.41 13.46
N LYS A 290 27.41 -6.96 14.64
CA LYS A 290 27.54 -6.30 15.97
C LYS A 290 26.31 -5.68 16.67
N THR A 291 26.09 -6.25 17.85
CA THR A 291 25.47 -5.79 19.10
C THR A 291 25.50 -4.27 19.37
N VAL A 292 24.34 -3.68 19.73
CA VAL A 292 24.28 -2.39 20.45
C VAL A 292 23.26 -2.42 21.61
N LYS A 293 23.69 -1.75 22.69
CA LYS A 293 23.06 -1.61 24.00
C LYS A 293 21.88 -0.61 23.97
N ARG A 294 20.87 -0.89 24.82
CA ARG A 294 19.79 0.02 25.19
C ARG A 294 20.30 1.27 25.92
N THR A 295 19.91 2.45 25.45
CA THR A 295 19.80 3.67 26.25
C THR A 295 18.43 4.29 26.09
N THR A 296 17.87 4.73 27.20
CA THR A 296 16.55 5.33 27.36
C THR A 296 16.52 6.76 26.81
N GLY A 297 15.96 6.95 25.62
CA GLY A 297 15.56 8.24 25.03
C GLY A 297 14.19 8.06 24.35
N GLY A 298 13.31 9.07 24.44
CA GLY A 298 11.88 8.97 24.12
C GLY A 298 11.54 8.48 22.70
N LYS A 299 10.29 8.02 22.51
CA LYS A 299 9.73 7.28 21.35
C LYS A 299 10.05 7.76 19.92
N PHE A 300 10.74 8.89 19.73
CA PHE A 300 11.10 9.49 18.43
C PHE A 300 12.55 9.99 18.39
N ALA A 301 13.42 9.53 19.31
CA ALA A 301 14.81 10.03 19.41
C ALA A 301 15.64 9.75 18.14
N ASP A 302 15.30 8.67 17.44
CA ASP A 302 16.03 8.19 16.25
C ASP A 302 15.45 8.74 14.93
N GLU A 303 14.34 9.50 14.97
CA GLU A 303 13.75 10.11 13.77
C GLU A 303 14.53 11.36 13.37
N VAL A 304 14.87 11.44 12.08
CA VAL A 304 15.60 12.55 11.47
C VAL A 304 14.79 13.13 10.32
N LEU A 305 14.59 14.45 10.34
CA LEU A 305 14.07 15.24 9.25
C LEU A 305 15.25 16.04 8.66
N LYS A 306 15.58 15.76 7.40
CA LYS A 306 16.62 16.50 6.69
C LYS A 306 16.23 17.98 6.61
N THR A 307 17.19 18.86 6.87
CA THR A 307 16.91 20.28 6.79
C THR A 307 16.48 20.69 5.39
N SER A 308 15.46 21.54 5.32
CA SER A 308 14.85 22.02 4.08
C SER A 308 14.98 23.52 3.90
N ASN A 309 15.52 24.24 4.90
CA ASN A 309 15.50 25.70 4.93
C ASN A 309 16.89 26.28 5.27
N GLY A 310 17.77 26.32 4.28
CA GLY A 310 18.91 27.22 4.20
C GLY A 310 20.20 26.84 4.93
N GLY A 311 21.32 26.91 4.21
CA GLY A 311 22.67 27.01 4.78
C GLY A 311 23.08 25.90 5.74
N ASN A 312 23.95 26.26 6.69
CA ASN A 312 24.52 25.39 7.74
C ASN A 312 23.49 24.86 8.77
N SER A 313 22.20 24.83 8.44
CA SER A 313 21.17 24.34 9.35
C SER A 313 21.32 22.83 9.54
N GLU A 314 21.48 22.40 10.79
CA GLU A 314 21.60 20.97 11.11
C GLU A 314 20.27 20.23 10.88
N ASP A 315 20.37 18.94 10.56
CA ASP A 315 19.21 18.04 10.51
C ASP A 315 18.43 18.04 11.82
N ILE A 316 17.11 17.95 11.70
CA ILE A 316 16.20 18.01 12.84
C ILE A 316 15.94 16.61 13.35
N THR A 317 16.23 16.38 14.62
CA THR A 317 15.93 15.12 15.30
C THR A 317 14.78 15.30 16.29
N GLY A 318 14.22 14.21 16.81
CA GLY A 318 13.26 14.28 17.91
C GLY A 318 13.78 15.00 19.17
N ALA A 319 15.11 15.09 19.34
CA ALA A 319 15.77 15.77 20.45
C ALA A 319 15.99 17.28 20.22
N THR A 320 15.87 17.78 18.99
CA THR A 320 16.12 19.19 18.65
C THR A 320 15.22 20.12 19.44
N LEU A 321 15.81 21.07 20.17
CA LEU A 321 15.08 22.05 20.97
C LEU A 321 14.46 23.15 20.08
N THR A 322 13.20 23.47 20.29
CA THR A 322 12.46 24.45 19.48
C THR A 322 12.25 25.78 20.21
N SER A 323 11.72 26.78 19.50
CA SER A 323 11.31 28.06 20.08
C SER A 323 10.01 28.00 20.90
N ILE A 324 9.31 26.86 20.92
CA ILE A 324 8.03 26.70 21.61
C ILE A 324 8.27 26.38 23.09
N LYS A 325 7.46 26.95 23.98
CA LYS A 325 7.50 26.73 25.42
C LYS A 325 6.28 25.95 25.90
N ASP A 326 6.47 25.11 26.92
CA ASP A 326 5.38 24.46 27.65
C ASP A 326 4.69 25.42 28.64
N GLY A 327 3.68 24.90 29.36
CA GLY A 327 2.93 25.68 30.36
C GLY A 327 3.76 26.13 31.57
N ASN A 328 4.96 25.58 31.76
CA ASN A 328 5.92 25.99 32.79
C ASN A 328 6.97 26.97 32.25
N GLY A 329 6.85 27.39 30.98
CA GLY A 329 7.79 28.30 30.32
C GLY A 329 9.08 27.66 29.83
N LYS A 330 9.19 26.32 29.84
CA LYS A 330 10.38 25.59 29.37
C LYS A 330 10.29 25.30 27.88
N TYR A 331 11.37 25.51 27.15
CA TYR A 331 11.44 25.14 25.73
C TYR A 331 11.27 23.63 25.51
N VAL A 332 10.56 23.26 24.45
CA VAL A 332 10.25 21.85 24.13
C VAL A 332 10.93 21.37 22.86
N THR A 333 11.14 20.06 22.77
CA THR A 333 11.80 19.44 21.61
C THR A 333 10.83 19.20 20.45
N ALA A 334 11.36 19.02 19.24
CA ALA A 334 10.60 18.67 18.05
C ALA A 334 9.80 17.37 18.25
N GLY A 335 10.38 16.35 18.89
CA GLY A 335 9.68 15.12 19.25
C GLY A 335 8.55 15.33 20.28
N THR A 336 8.69 16.33 21.15
CA THR A 336 7.61 16.73 22.07
C THR A 336 6.46 17.37 21.32
N LEU A 337 6.74 18.29 20.38
CA LEU A 337 5.71 18.89 19.52
C LEU A 337 4.98 17.85 18.65
N LYS A 338 5.71 16.91 18.06
CA LYS A 338 5.11 15.77 17.34
C LYS A 338 4.20 14.92 18.24
N SER A 339 4.66 14.63 19.46
CA SER A 339 3.85 13.90 20.44
C SER A 339 2.58 14.65 20.82
N TRP A 340 2.66 15.97 21.00
CA TRP A 340 1.51 16.82 21.28
C TRP A 340 0.55 16.88 20.10
N ALA A 341 1.07 16.98 18.88
CA ALA A 341 0.27 16.97 17.66
C ALA A 341 -0.51 15.64 17.53
N ILE A 342 0.15 14.49 17.66
CA ILE A 342 -0.55 13.19 17.63
C ILE A 342 -1.61 13.11 18.74
N SER A 343 -1.28 13.60 19.93
CA SER A 343 -2.20 13.56 21.08
C SER A 343 -3.40 14.51 20.92
N SER A 344 -3.19 15.69 20.34
CA SER A 344 -4.27 16.66 20.10
C SER A 344 -5.18 16.18 18.98
N GLY A 345 -4.64 15.55 17.95
CA GLY A 345 -5.42 14.99 16.85
C GLY A 345 -6.49 14.00 17.30
N LYS A 346 -6.24 13.22 18.37
CA LYS A 346 -7.25 12.32 18.97
C LYS A 346 -8.51 13.03 19.44
N ARG A 347 -8.43 14.33 19.72
CA ARG A 347 -9.57 15.15 20.17
C ARG A 347 -10.32 15.81 19.01
N ASP A 348 -9.77 15.79 17.80
CA ASP A 348 -10.43 16.36 16.63
C ASP A 348 -11.72 15.58 16.35
N LYS A 349 -12.79 16.28 15.93
CA LYS A 349 -14.15 15.73 15.84
C LYS A 349 -14.26 14.47 14.98
N GLY A 350 -13.38 14.30 13.98
CA GLY A 350 -13.31 13.09 13.16
C GLY A 350 -12.66 11.90 13.89
N PHE A 351 -11.62 12.15 14.67
CA PHE A 351 -10.86 11.12 15.40
C PHE A 351 -11.45 10.78 16.77
N SER A 352 -12.18 11.70 17.40
CA SER A 352 -12.72 11.51 18.76
C SER A 352 -13.78 10.41 18.88
N LYS A 353 -14.36 9.99 17.76
CA LYS A 353 -15.32 8.88 17.67
C LYS A 353 -14.67 7.53 17.38
N VAL A 354 -13.36 7.52 17.16
CA VAL A 354 -12.60 6.33 16.78
C VAL A 354 -11.75 5.87 17.95
N GLU A 355 -11.91 4.62 18.32
CA GLU A 355 -11.06 3.99 19.32
C GLU A 355 -9.66 3.76 18.73
N ASN A 356 -8.64 4.40 19.34
CA ASN A 356 -7.23 4.35 18.94
C ASN A 356 -6.97 4.75 17.47
N PRO A 357 -7.25 6.02 17.09
CA PRO A 357 -7.08 6.45 15.71
C PRO A 357 -5.61 6.47 15.31
N TYR A 358 -5.33 6.01 14.08
CA TYR A 358 -4.02 6.13 13.46
C TYR A 358 -3.82 7.58 12.97
N ILE A 359 -2.89 8.28 13.61
CA ILE A 359 -2.55 9.68 13.31
C ILE A 359 -1.05 9.72 13.17
N VAL A 360 -0.56 10.13 12.01
CA VAL A 360 0.86 10.30 11.74
C VAL A 360 1.04 11.69 11.21
N ARG A 361 1.87 12.47 11.91
CA ARG A 361 2.21 13.87 11.65
C ARG A 361 3.75 13.98 11.68
N PRO A 362 4.38 14.73 10.79
CA PRO A 362 5.85 14.81 10.70
C PRO A 362 6.48 15.52 11.91
N LEU A 363 7.80 15.49 12.03
CA LEU A 363 8.51 16.45 12.89
C LEU A 363 8.27 17.89 12.39
N PRO A 364 8.25 18.90 13.28
CA PRO A 364 8.24 20.29 12.85
C PRO A 364 9.54 20.62 12.09
N ASN A 365 9.41 21.30 10.95
CA ASN A 365 10.56 21.87 10.27
C ASN A 365 11.05 23.11 11.05
N TYR A 366 12.05 22.90 11.91
CA TYR A 366 12.61 23.95 12.75
C TYR A 366 13.94 24.43 12.15
N ASN A 367 13.95 25.66 11.66
CA ASN A 367 15.17 26.28 11.17
C ASN A 367 16.06 26.69 12.37
N THR A 368 17.20 26.02 12.53
CA THR A 368 18.12 26.23 13.65
C THR A 368 18.85 27.56 13.58
N GLU A 369 19.02 28.13 12.39
CA GLU A 369 19.61 29.45 12.17
C GLU A 369 18.62 30.56 12.55
N THR A 370 17.41 30.55 11.96
CA THR A 370 16.40 31.58 12.20
C THR A 370 15.69 31.40 13.55
N LYS A 371 15.87 30.23 14.18
CA LYS A 371 15.24 29.79 15.43
C LYS A 371 13.71 29.83 15.35
N LYS A 372 13.15 29.43 14.21
CA LYS A 372 11.72 29.46 13.92
C LYS A 372 11.28 28.13 13.31
N ILE A 373 10.05 27.74 13.64
CA ILE A 373 9.33 26.76 12.84
C ILE A 373 8.92 27.44 11.53
N GLU A 374 9.19 26.81 10.41
CA GLU A 374 8.93 27.32 9.07
C GLU A 374 8.21 26.25 8.23
N ALA A 375 7.77 26.59 7.01
CA ALA A 375 7.26 25.60 6.07
C ALA A 375 8.39 24.65 5.63
N LEU A 376 8.06 23.38 5.40
CA LEU A 376 8.93 22.39 4.76
C LEU A 376 9.06 22.75 3.28
N THR A 377 10.28 22.66 2.75
CA THR A 377 10.55 22.80 1.31
C THR A 377 11.44 21.66 0.82
N GLU A 378 11.09 21.02 -0.29
CA GLU A 378 11.86 19.92 -0.84
C GLU A 378 12.02 20.11 -2.34
N LEU A 379 13.24 19.98 -2.84
CA LEU A 379 13.52 19.92 -4.26
C LEU A 379 13.42 18.47 -4.73
N ARG A 380 12.66 18.25 -5.80
CA ARG A 380 12.62 17.01 -6.55
C ARG A 380 13.02 17.28 -7.99
N ASP A 381 14.21 16.83 -8.34
CA ASP A 381 14.77 17.03 -9.69
C ASP A 381 13.96 16.29 -10.76
N SER A 382 13.96 16.83 -11.98
CA SER A 382 13.38 16.16 -13.14
C SER A 382 13.92 14.74 -13.32
N THR A 383 13.06 13.78 -13.67
CA THR A 383 13.44 12.38 -13.98
C THR A 383 13.49 12.10 -15.47
N GLY A 384 12.90 12.98 -16.28
CA GLY A 384 12.87 12.86 -17.74
C GLY A 384 13.18 14.18 -18.42
N THR A 385 13.13 14.15 -19.75
CA THR A 385 13.21 15.33 -20.59
C THR A 385 11.90 15.45 -21.37
N GLY A 386 11.33 16.64 -21.43
CA GLY A 386 10.08 16.90 -22.15
C GLY A 386 9.82 18.40 -22.28
N ASP A 387 8.57 18.75 -22.56
CA ASP A 387 8.19 20.14 -22.83
C ASP A 387 8.31 21.06 -21.60
N LEU A 388 8.40 20.49 -20.40
CA LEU A 388 8.64 21.24 -19.17
C LEU A 388 10.13 21.34 -18.80
N ASN A 389 11.05 20.94 -19.67
CA ASN A 389 12.48 21.00 -19.40
C ASN A 389 12.95 22.43 -19.04
N GLY A 390 13.61 22.56 -17.89
CA GLY A 390 14.08 23.86 -17.37
C GLY A 390 13.00 24.71 -16.70
N LYS A 391 11.74 24.22 -16.65
CA LYS A 391 10.67 24.87 -15.89
C LYS A 391 10.71 24.46 -14.43
N VAL A 392 10.15 25.31 -13.56
CA VAL A 392 10.01 25.04 -12.13
C VAL A 392 8.54 25.07 -11.75
N VAL A 393 8.04 23.98 -11.17
CA VAL A 393 6.68 23.93 -10.63
C VAL A 393 6.73 23.83 -9.11
N ILE A 394 6.18 24.82 -8.43
CA ILE A 394 6.07 24.88 -6.98
C ILE A 394 4.72 24.28 -6.59
N LEU A 395 4.75 23.13 -5.92
CA LEU A 395 3.54 22.43 -5.48
C LEU A 395 3.35 22.58 -3.98
N ASN A 396 2.15 22.96 -3.57
CA ASN A 396 1.78 23.04 -2.17
C ASN A 396 0.67 22.06 -1.84
N SER A 397 0.97 21.08 -0.97
CA SER A 397 -0.07 20.34 -0.25
C SER A 397 -0.64 21.25 0.82
N GLY A 398 -1.95 21.52 0.75
CA GLY A 398 -2.63 22.30 1.77
C GLY A 398 -2.37 21.75 3.17
N HIS A 399 -2.11 22.65 4.12
CA HIS A 399 -1.88 22.33 5.55
C HIS A 399 -0.59 21.51 5.79
N GLY A 400 -0.59 20.59 6.76
CA GLY A 400 0.49 19.61 6.95
C GLY A 400 1.71 20.09 7.74
N GLY A 401 1.65 21.25 8.40
CA GLY A 401 2.78 21.83 9.13
C GLY A 401 2.45 22.39 10.50
N TYR A 402 3.47 22.92 11.18
CA TYR A 402 3.37 23.43 12.55
C TYR A 402 3.30 24.94 12.59
N GLN A 403 2.49 25.46 13.50
CA GLN A 403 2.35 26.87 13.79
C GLN A 403 3.57 27.40 14.56
N GLN A 404 4.17 28.50 14.09
CA GLN A 404 5.36 29.07 14.71
C GLN A 404 5.14 29.60 16.13
N ASN A 405 3.94 30.06 16.46
CA ASN A 405 3.65 30.72 17.73
C ASN A 405 3.42 29.75 18.89
N ASN A 406 2.81 28.58 18.62
CA ASN A 406 2.35 27.65 19.65
C ASN A 406 2.68 26.18 19.35
N GLY A 407 3.29 25.88 18.21
CA GLY A 407 3.62 24.52 17.81
C GLY A 407 2.40 23.64 17.55
N TYR A 408 1.22 24.22 17.31
CA TYR A 408 0.04 23.46 16.91
C TYR A 408 0.21 22.98 15.47
N PHE A 409 -0.01 21.69 15.24
CA PHE A 409 -0.03 21.13 13.90
C PHE A 409 -1.34 21.48 13.20
N ASP A 410 -1.28 21.93 11.95
CA ASP A 410 -2.41 22.23 11.09
C ASP A 410 -2.73 21.01 10.22
N PRO A 411 -3.72 20.18 10.59
CA PRO A 411 -4.09 19.01 9.79
C PRO A 411 -5.03 19.36 8.62
N GLY A 412 -5.45 20.62 8.50
CA GLY A 412 -6.63 20.99 7.73
C GLY A 412 -7.89 20.37 8.31
N THR A 413 -8.89 20.11 7.48
CA THR A 413 -10.11 19.47 7.93
C THR A 413 -9.87 17.98 8.21
N VAL A 414 -10.38 17.48 9.34
CA VAL A 414 -10.44 16.03 9.59
C VAL A 414 -11.69 15.44 8.92
N LEU A 415 -11.42 14.79 7.79
CA LEU A 415 -12.32 14.07 6.93
C LEU A 415 -12.87 12.87 7.74
N SER A 416 -14.19 12.62 7.68
CA SER A 416 -14.80 11.42 8.27
C SER A 416 -15.34 10.57 7.14
N VAL A 417 -14.56 9.58 6.70
CA VAL A 417 -15.00 8.63 5.67
C VAL A 417 -15.40 7.30 6.32
N LYS A 418 -16.05 6.42 5.58
CA LYS A 418 -16.34 5.06 6.02
C LYS A 418 -15.48 4.08 5.25
N ASN A 419 -14.96 3.06 5.95
CA ASN A 419 -14.27 1.95 5.31
C ASN A 419 -15.28 0.99 4.64
N ALA A 420 -14.78 -0.07 3.99
CA ALA A 420 -15.61 -1.06 3.30
C ALA A 420 -16.60 -1.77 4.25
N GLU A 421 -16.30 -1.85 5.55
CA GLU A 421 -17.15 -2.40 6.59
C GLU A 421 -18.13 -1.36 7.19
N GLY A 422 -18.16 -0.13 6.69
CA GLY A 422 -19.04 0.95 7.13
C GLY A 422 -18.59 1.65 8.42
N LYS A 423 -17.38 1.37 8.93
CA LYS A 423 -16.80 1.99 10.12
C LYS A 423 -16.15 3.33 9.77
N GLU A 424 -16.31 4.32 10.65
CA GLU A 424 -15.63 5.62 10.56
C GLU A 424 -14.10 5.45 10.49
N MET A 425 -13.52 5.95 9.40
CA MET A 425 -12.10 6.09 9.13
C MET A 425 -11.82 7.58 8.94
N PRO A 426 -11.38 8.28 9.98
CA PRO A 426 -10.98 9.67 9.86
C PRO A 426 -9.65 9.79 9.13
N ILE A 427 -9.57 10.76 8.22
CA ILE A 427 -8.38 11.09 7.44
C ILE A 427 -8.16 12.60 7.55
N GLU A 428 -6.91 13.05 7.58
CA GLU A 428 -6.60 14.48 7.61
C GLU A 428 -6.46 15.01 6.17
N GLU A 429 -7.02 16.18 5.89
CA GLU A 429 -6.96 16.86 4.59
C GLU A 429 -5.55 16.88 4.00
N TRP A 430 -4.56 17.27 4.80
CA TRP A 430 -3.19 17.40 4.34
C TRP A 430 -2.62 16.09 3.75
N ARG A 431 -3.05 14.93 4.25
CA ARG A 431 -2.62 13.62 3.76
C ARG A 431 -3.21 13.30 2.40
N VAL A 432 -4.48 13.63 2.20
CA VAL A 432 -5.14 13.42 0.92
C VAL A 432 -4.55 14.40 -0.10
N ALA A 433 -4.43 15.68 0.25
CA ALA A 433 -3.78 16.68 -0.59
C ALA A 433 -2.36 16.25 -0.99
N GLN A 434 -1.55 15.77 -0.03
CA GLN A 434 -0.21 15.25 -0.30
C GLN A 434 -0.21 14.11 -1.32
N SER A 435 -1.11 13.12 -1.20
CA SER A 435 -1.17 12.03 -2.17
C SER A 435 -1.44 12.49 -3.61
N PHE A 436 -2.25 13.54 -3.80
CA PHE A 436 -2.45 14.13 -5.13
C PHE A 436 -1.20 14.90 -5.59
N VAL A 437 -0.59 15.68 -4.71
CA VAL A 437 0.63 16.43 -5.03
C VAL A 437 1.81 15.51 -5.39
N ASP A 438 1.96 14.38 -4.72
CA ASP A 438 3.00 13.40 -5.04
C ASP A 438 2.77 12.81 -6.45
N ASN A 439 1.55 12.37 -6.76
CA ASN A 439 1.22 11.89 -8.11
C ASN A 439 1.43 12.98 -9.20
N LEU A 440 1.13 14.25 -8.89
CA LEU A 440 1.37 15.35 -9.81
C LEU A 440 2.86 15.64 -9.99
N SER A 441 3.62 15.57 -8.90
CA SER A 441 5.08 15.72 -8.91
C SER A 441 5.70 14.72 -9.88
N ASP A 442 5.32 13.44 -9.82
CA ASP A 442 5.87 12.40 -10.69
C ASP A 442 5.56 12.66 -12.17
N GLU A 443 4.31 13.02 -12.48
CA GLU A 443 3.90 13.39 -13.83
C GLU A 443 4.72 14.57 -14.38
N LEU A 444 4.89 15.63 -13.60
CA LEU A 444 5.63 16.83 -14.02
C LEU A 444 7.14 16.57 -14.18
N ARG A 445 7.73 15.81 -13.25
CA ARG A 445 9.17 15.46 -13.29
C ARG A 445 9.51 14.61 -14.50
N SER A 446 8.62 13.68 -14.87
CA SER A 446 8.79 12.86 -16.07
C SER A 446 8.78 13.69 -17.37
N ARG A 447 8.13 14.86 -17.35
CA ARG A 447 8.05 15.82 -18.46
C ARG A 447 9.17 16.87 -18.45
N GLY A 448 10.11 16.77 -17.52
CA GLY A 448 11.29 17.64 -17.43
C GLY A 448 11.21 18.80 -16.45
N ALA A 449 10.11 18.95 -15.70
CA ALA A 449 10.03 19.99 -14.68
C ALA A 449 10.88 19.65 -13.45
N ASN A 450 11.53 20.65 -12.87
CA ASN A 450 11.94 20.57 -11.47
C ASN A 450 10.74 20.92 -10.58
N VAL A 451 10.50 20.11 -9.56
CA VAL A 451 9.37 20.32 -8.63
C VAL A 451 9.89 20.77 -7.29
N VAL A 452 9.38 21.91 -6.80
CA VAL A 452 9.64 22.41 -5.45
C VAL A 452 8.38 22.17 -4.61
N PHE A 453 8.44 21.19 -3.74
CA PHE A 453 7.36 20.91 -2.79
C PHE A 453 7.43 21.90 -1.63
N VAL A 454 6.29 22.45 -1.22
CA VAL A 454 6.16 23.32 -0.04
C VAL A 454 4.99 22.85 0.81
N SER A 455 5.21 22.61 2.11
CA SER A 455 4.14 22.21 3.03
C SER A 455 4.26 22.94 4.36
N GLY A 456 3.12 23.37 4.93
CA GLY A 456 3.15 24.25 6.09
C GLY A 456 1.78 24.69 6.54
N ALA A 457 1.67 25.07 7.81
CA ALA A 457 0.51 25.80 8.29
C ALA A 457 0.41 27.14 7.55
N VAL A 458 -0.81 27.59 7.21
CA VAL A 458 -0.99 28.86 6.46
C VAL A 458 -1.16 30.05 7.40
N ARG A 459 -2.04 29.93 8.41
CA ARG A 459 -2.47 31.04 9.29
C ARG A 459 -1.65 31.09 10.58
N ASN A 460 -1.88 32.08 11.45
CA ASN A 460 -1.39 32.12 12.85
C ASN A 460 0.12 31.92 13.13
N GLY A 461 1.00 32.35 12.22
CA GLY A 461 2.45 32.11 12.35
C GLY A 461 2.99 31.18 11.28
N GLY A 462 2.12 30.59 10.46
CA GLY A 462 2.45 29.87 9.24
C GLY A 462 2.87 30.75 8.06
N MET A 463 2.78 30.19 6.85
CA MET A 463 3.29 30.77 5.60
C MET A 463 2.86 32.23 5.38
N ALA A 464 1.58 32.55 5.64
CA ALA A 464 1.05 33.89 5.44
C ALA A 464 1.71 34.95 6.31
N LYS A 465 1.93 34.65 7.59
CA LYS A 465 2.55 35.61 8.52
C LYS A 465 4.06 35.73 8.26
N GLN A 466 4.67 34.67 7.74
CA GLN A 466 6.10 34.62 7.44
C GLN A 466 6.44 35.20 6.07
N HIS A 467 5.44 35.55 5.25
CA HIS A 467 5.62 35.81 3.83
C HIS A 467 6.46 34.72 3.16
N TYR A 468 6.20 33.46 3.51
CA TYR A 468 7.13 32.37 3.20
C TYR A 468 7.19 32.13 1.69
N LEU A 469 6.03 32.09 1.02
CA LEU A 469 5.94 31.86 -0.42
C LEU A 469 6.53 33.04 -1.22
N GLU A 470 6.27 34.29 -0.81
CA GLU A 470 6.89 35.46 -1.44
C GLU A 470 8.41 35.38 -1.37
N ASN A 471 8.94 35.08 -0.16
CA ASN A 471 10.38 34.99 0.04
C ASN A 471 10.98 33.75 -0.65
N LEU A 472 10.23 32.66 -0.78
CA LEU A 472 10.67 31.49 -1.54
C LEU A 472 10.87 31.85 -3.01
N ILE A 473 9.88 32.47 -3.63
CA ILE A 473 9.90 32.90 -5.05
C ILE A 473 10.96 33.97 -5.31
N GLU A 474 11.36 34.73 -4.29
CA GLU A 474 12.47 35.67 -4.35
C GLU A 474 13.85 35.02 -4.09
N GLY A 475 13.93 33.69 -3.92
CA GLY A 475 15.18 32.98 -3.65
C GLY A 475 15.73 33.16 -2.22
N LYS A 476 14.89 33.57 -1.27
CA LYS A 476 15.27 33.88 0.13
C LYS A 476 14.84 32.80 1.13
N LYS A 477 14.11 31.77 0.70
CA LYS A 477 13.66 30.61 1.51
C LYS A 477 13.95 29.30 0.78
N GLY A 478 13.81 28.18 1.48
CA GLY A 478 14.23 26.85 1.02
C GLY A 478 15.71 26.55 1.30
N SER A 479 16.15 25.35 0.90
CA SER A 479 17.54 24.89 0.94
C SER A 479 18.40 25.72 -0.01
N ASP A 480 19.73 25.58 0.08
CA ASP A 480 20.62 26.32 -0.81
C ASP A 480 20.40 25.93 -2.28
N GLU A 481 20.12 24.66 -2.55
CA GLU A 481 19.75 24.14 -3.88
C GLU A 481 18.46 24.77 -4.40
N VAL A 482 17.43 24.87 -3.54
CA VAL A 482 16.16 25.53 -3.91
C VAL A 482 16.37 27.02 -4.19
N ARG A 483 17.17 27.71 -3.36
CA ARG A 483 17.46 29.14 -3.56
C ARG A 483 18.21 29.37 -4.85
N GLU A 484 19.18 28.53 -5.17
CA GLU A 484 19.95 28.58 -6.41
C GLU A 484 19.03 28.35 -7.62
N LEU A 485 18.22 27.28 -7.59
CA LEU A 485 17.26 26.97 -8.66
C LEU A 485 16.28 28.12 -8.90
N ILE A 486 15.64 28.63 -7.84
CA ILE A 486 14.66 29.70 -7.94
C ILE A 486 15.31 31.01 -8.41
N SER A 487 16.49 31.35 -7.89
CA SER A 487 17.20 32.58 -8.31
C SER A 487 17.69 32.52 -9.76
N GLY A 488 17.96 31.32 -10.27
CA GLY A 488 18.40 31.07 -11.64
C GLY A 488 17.28 30.89 -12.65
N THR A 489 16.01 30.86 -12.22
CA THR A 489 14.86 30.62 -13.10
C THR A 489 14.07 31.92 -13.30
N ASP A 490 13.67 32.21 -14.54
CA ASP A 490 12.80 33.35 -14.81
C ASP A 490 11.38 33.10 -14.28
N LYS A 491 10.71 34.13 -13.75
CA LYS A 491 9.36 33.97 -13.18
C LYS A 491 8.31 33.49 -14.19
N SER A 492 8.51 33.75 -15.48
CA SER A 492 7.66 33.23 -16.57
C SER A 492 7.81 31.71 -16.76
N ASP A 493 8.92 31.13 -16.29
CA ASP A 493 9.20 29.69 -16.32
C ASP A 493 8.83 28.99 -15.01
N MET A 494 8.18 29.72 -14.10
CA MET A 494 7.66 29.21 -12.84
C MET A 494 6.13 29.09 -12.85
N LEU A 495 5.62 28.12 -12.11
CA LEU A 495 4.19 27.98 -11.81
C LEU A 495 3.99 27.53 -10.37
N PHE A 496 2.96 28.05 -9.70
CA PHE A 496 2.55 27.62 -8.36
C PHE A 496 1.15 26.99 -8.37
N LEU A 497 1.02 25.80 -7.79
CA LEU A 497 -0.28 25.18 -7.56
C LEU A 497 -0.42 24.71 -6.11
N SER A 498 -1.42 25.24 -5.42
CA SER A 498 -1.85 24.73 -4.12
C SER A 498 -3.00 23.75 -4.29
N VAL A 499 -2.92 22.59 -3.64
CA VAL A 499 -3.89 21.50 -3.76
C VAL A 499 -4.52 21.25 -2.40
N HIS A 500 -5.86 21.23 -2.37
CA HIS A 500 -6.68 21.10 -1.18
C HIS A 500 -7.83 20.10 -1.38
N VAL A 501 -8.42 19.66 -0.26
CA VAL A 501 -9.57 18.75 -0.24
C VAL A 501 -10.57 19.24 0.79
N GLU A 502 -11.82 19.46 0.36
CA GLU A 502 -12.88 19.97 1.21
C GLU A 502 -13.58 18.85 1.99
N SER A 503 -14.14 19.19 3.15
CA SER A 503 -15.02 18.30 3.93
C SER A 503 -16.22 19.09 4.48
N ALA A 504 -17.05 19.54 3.56
CA ALA A 504 -18.33 20.20 3.83
C ALA A 504 -19.38 19.18 4.29
N LYS A 505 -19.31 18.76 5.57
CA LYS A 505 -20.24 17.77 6.18
C LYS A 505 -21.67 18.28 6.24
N GLU A 506 -21.85 19.59 6.31
CA GLU A 506 -23.13 20.28 6.24
C GLU A 506 -23.71 20.31 4.81
N ARG A 507 -22.91 19.96 3.79
CA ARG A 507 -23.31 19.88 2.39
C ARG A 507 -22.76 18.59 1.75
N PRO A 508 -23.13 17.40 2.25
CA PRO A 508 -22.52 16.14 1.82
C PRO A 508 -22.73 15.87 0.33
N ASP A 509 -23.84 16.32 -0.27
CA ASP A 509 -24.11 16.07 -1.70
C ASP A 509 -23.41 17.09 -2.63
N SER A 510 -22.75 18.11 -2.08
CA SER A 510 -21.99 19.09 -2.87
C SER A 510 -20.67 18.49 -3.30
N ARG A 511 -20.28 18.67 -4.58
CA ARG A 511 -18.96 18.24 -5.08
C ARG A 511 -17.82 19.08 -4.53
N MET A 512 -18.04 20.38 -4.29
CA MET A 512 -17.03 21.36 -3.83
C MET A 512 -15.70 21.36 -4.64
N CYS A 513 -15.71 20.87 -5.89
CA CYS A 513 -14.55 20.94 -6.78
C CYS A 513 -14.43 22.38 -7.30
N THR A 514 -13.34 23.09 -6.96
CA THR A 514 -13.11 24.45 -7.45
C THR A 514 -11.66 24.66 -7.83
N VAL A 515 -11.43 25.44 -8.87
CA VAL A 515 -10.09 25.93 -9.21
C VAL A 515 -10.13 27.46 -9.18
N ARG A 516 -9.29 28.04 -8.33
CA ARG A 516 -9.38 29.44 -7.93
C ARG A 516 -8.19 30.23 -8.43
N TYR A 517 -8.48 31.30 -9.16
CA TYR A 517 -7.50 32.30 -9.58
C TYR A 517 -7.72 33.62 -8.83
N THR A 518 -6.69 34.45 -8.79
CA THR A 518 -6.75 35.79 -8.19
C THR A 518 -6.81 36.86 -9.29
N LYS A 519 -7.49 37.99 -9.02
CA LYS A 519 -7.93 38.95 -10.05
C LYS A 519 -6.79 39.50 -10.92
N ASP A 520 -5.60 39.58 -10.35
CA ASP A 520 -4.40 40.13 -10.99
C ASP A 520 -3.43 39.02 -11.49
N ILE A 521 -3.88 37.76 -11.47
CA ILE A 521 -3.12 36.56 -11.87
C ILE A 521 -3.88 35.86 -12.99
N ASP A 522 -3.14 35.32 -13.96
CA ASP A 522 -3.68 34.74 -15.17
C ASP A 522 -4.69 33.60 -14.87
N LYS A 523 -5.91 33.78 -15.36
CA LYS A 523 -7.02 32.82 -15.29
C LYS A 523 -6.73 31.56 -16.13
N LYS A 524 -5.77 31.62 -17.05
CA LYS A 524 -5.45 30.58 -18.02
C LYS A 524 -5.17 29.22 -17.39
N LEU A 525 -4.39 29.16 -16.30
CA LEU A 525 -4.13 27.91 -15.59
C LEU A 525 -5.42 27.24 -15.11
N SER A 526 -6.27 28.04 -14.44
CA SER A 526 -7.56 27.57 -13.93
C SER A 526 -8.49 27.08 -15.06
N GLU A 527 -8.52 27.79 -16.19
CA GLU A 527 -9.29 27.38 -17.38
C GLU A 527 -8.75 26.10 -18.01
N ASN A 528 -7.43 25.97 -18.12
CA ASN A 528 -6.80 24.76 -18.66
C ASN A 528 -7.04 23.55 -17.75
N ILE A 529 -6.94 23.71 -16.42
CA ILE A 529 -7.26 22.64 -15.46
C ILE A 529 -8.71 22.17 -15.64
N ASN A 530 -9.65 23.11 -15.70
CA ASN A 530 -11.05 22.79 -15.96
C ASN A 530 -11.24 22.05 -17.29
N LYS A 531 -10.64 22.56 -18.37
CA LYS A 531 -10.74 21.99 -19.73
C LYS A 531 -10.21 20.55 -19.80
N HIS A 532 -9.02 20.29 -19.26
CA HIS A 532 -8.41 18.95 -19.31
C HIS A 532 -9.18 17.97 -18.43
N LEU A 533 -9.66 18.40 -17.26
CA LEU A 533 -10.48 17.56 -16.40
C LEU A 533 -11.87 17.28 -17.00
N GLN A 534 -12.48 18.22 -17.73
CA GLN A 534 -13.72 17.93 -18.47
C GLN A 534 -13.57 16.79 -19.46
N ASN A 535 -12.41 16.72 -20.12
CA ASN A 535 -12.15 15.73 -21.16
C ASN A 535 -11.67 14.39 -20.59
N GLY A 536 -10.81 14.40 -19.57
CA GLY A 536 -10.14 13.21 -19.03
C GLY A 536 -10.75 12.65 -17.74
N PHE A 537 -11.46 13.48 -16.96
CA PHE A 537 -12.00 13.10 -15.65
C PHE A 537 -13.23 13.94 -15.23
N MET A 538 -14.34 13.78 -15.96
CA MET A 538 -15.53 14.64 -15.83
C MET A 538 -16.14 14.69 -14.41
N ALA A 539 -16.07 13.58 -13.66
CA ALA A 539 -16.73 13.46 -12.35
C ALA A 539 -16.24 14.51 -11.32
N LEU A 540 -14.95 14.84 -11.35
CA LEU A 540 -14.32 15.80 -10.44
C LEU A 540 -13.92 17.10 -11.15
N THR A 541 -14.52 17.41 -12.30
CA THR A 541 -14.24 18.68 -12.98
C THR A 541 -14.55 19.86 -12.05
N PRO A 542 -13.57 20.75 -11.78
CA PRO A 542 -13.73 21.86 -10.86
C PRO A 542 -14.41 23.05 -11.52
N ASP A 543 -15.23 23.78 -10.78
CA ASP A 543 -15.75 25.07 -11.22
C ASP A 543 -14.63 26.13 -11.14
N VAL A 544 -14.46 26.93 -12.21
CA VAL A 544 -13.49 28.03 -12.23
C VAL A 544 -14.08 29.21 -11.46
N THR A 545 -13.39 29.64 -10.40
CA THR A 545 -13.86 30.71 -9.53
C THR A 545 -12.74 31.71 -9.23
N HIS A 546 -13.13 32.92 -8.81
CA HIS A 546 -12.18 33.95 -8.40
C HIS A 546 -12.18 34.10 -6.88
N ASP A 547 -10.99 34.25 -6.27
CA ASP A 547 -10.82 34.49 -4.84
C ASP A 547 -9.58 35.37 -4.54
N ASN A 548 -9.47 35.86 -3.32
CA ASN A 548 -8.38 36.70 -2.81
C ASN A 548 -7.50 35.95 -1.78
N LEU A 549 -7.18 34.68 -2.07
CA LEU A 549 -6.44 33.80 -1.16
C LEU A 549 -4.95 34.21 -1.06
N TYR A 550 -4.39 34.08 0.14
CA TYR A 550 -2.98 34.41 0.40
C TYR A 550 -2.03 33.64 -0.53
N VAL A 551 -2.20 32.33 -0.70
CA VAL A 551 -1.26 31.49 -1.46
C VAL A 551 -1.14 31.91 -2.92
N ASN A 552 -2.23 32.38 -3.53
CA ASN A 552 -2.20 32.94 -4.88
C ASN A 552 -1.58 34.34 -4.87
N ASN A 553 -2.00 35.22 -3.96
CA ASN A 553 -1.45 36.58 -3.84
C ASN A 553 0.06 36.60 -3.57
N ALA A 554 0.56 35.61 -2.83
CA ALA A 554 1.97 35.46 -2.50
C ALA A 554 2.83 35.05 -3.70
N ALA A 555 2.23 34.40 -4.70
CA ALA A 555 2.91 34.00 -5.93
C ALA A 555 3.03 35.15 -6.95
N LYS A 556 3.27 36.38 -6.49
CA LYS A 556 3.23 37.57 -7.35
C LYS A 556 4.25 37.50 -8.49
N GLY A 557 3.73 37.59 -9.72
CA GLY A 557 4.53 37.50 -10.95
C GLY A 557 4.79 36.08 -11.42
N VAL A 558 4.23 35.07 -10.76
CA VAL A 558 4.26 33.66 -11.13
C VAL A 558 2.82 33.21 -11.38
N THR A 559 2.60 32.44 -12.44
CA THR A 559 1.27 31.87 -12.72
C THR A 559 0.85 30.98 -11.55
N SER A 560 -0.34 31.22 -10.98
CA SER A 560 -0.77 30.47 -9.81
C SER A 560 -2.25 30.16 -9.74
N SER A 561 -2.59 29.09 -9.03
CA SER A 561 -3.97 28.71 -8.71
C SER A 561 -4.04 27.88 -7.43
N LEU A 562 -5.25 27.81 -6.87
CA LEU A 562 -5.59 26.86 -5.81
C LEU A 562 -6.64 25.89 -6.34
N LEU A 563 -6.39 24.59 -6.21
CA LEU A 563 -7.27 23.52 -6.63
C LEU A 563 -7.87 22.80 -5.42
N GLU A 564 -9.17 23.01 -5.20
CA GLU A 564 -9.99 22.18 -4.33
C GLU A 564 -10.49 20.98 -5.14
N ILE A 565 -9.95 19.79 -4.85
CA ILE A 565 -10.21 18.60 -5.68
C ILE A 565 -11.64 18.08 -5.50
N GLY A 566 -12.22 18.26 -4.32
CA GLY A 566 -13.61 17.90 -4.07
C GLY A 566 -13.94 17.70 -2.60
N ASN A 567 -15.22 17.48 -2.34
CA ASN A 567 -15.79 17.23 -1.02
C ASN A 567 -15.69 15.75 -0.69
N ILE A 568 -14.82 15.39 0.24
CA ILE A 568 -14.69 13.99 0.63
C ILE A 568 -15.88 13.47 1.45
N ALA A 569 -16.73 14.35 1.98
CA ALA A 569 -17.99 13.94 2.63
C ALA A 569 -19.04 13.47 1.62
N ASN A 570 -18.80 13.66 0.32
CA ASN A 570 -19.70 13.28 -0.74
C ASN A 570 -19.51 11.82 -1.16
N GLY A 571 -20.44 10.97 -0.74
CA GLY A 571 -20.39 9.53 -0.98
C GLY A 571 -20.34 9.09 -2.44
N GLU A 572 -20.70 9.96 -3.40
CA GLU A 572 -20.58 9.66 -4.84
C GLU A 572 -19.15 9.80 -5.35
N ILE A 573 -18.34 10.68 -4.72
CA ILE A 573 -16.97 10.98 -5.17
C ILE A 573 -15.88 10.60 -4.17
N THR A 574 -16.22 10.29 -2.91
CA THR A 574 -15.26 9.87 -1.86
C THR A 574 -14.37 8.73 -2.33
N ASN A 575 -14.95 7.73 -3.01
CA ASN A 575 -14.21 6.57 -3.49
C ASN A 575 -13.17 6.95 -4.55
N SER A 576 -13.48 7.90 -5.44
CA SER A 576 -12.54 8.43 -6.42
C SER A 576 -11.45 9.28 -5.77
N LEU A 577 -11.80 10.10 -4.78
CA LEU A 577 -10.82 10.91 -4.04
C LEU A 577 -9.79 10.07 -3.27
N LEU A 578 -10.17 8.85 -2.85
CA LEU A 578 -9.31 7.92 -2.12
C LEU A 578 -8.68 6.81 -2.99
N SER A 579 -9.04 6.73 -4.27
CA SER A 579 -8.54 5.73 -5.20
C SER A 579 -7.23 6.20 -5.82
N SER A 580 -6.11 5.51 -5.55
CA SER A 580 -4.80 5.83 -6.14
C SER A 580 -4.84 5.92 -7.68
N ASN A 581 -5.60 5.02 -8.33
CA ASN A 581 -5.78 5.05 -9.79
C ASN A 581 -6.51 6.32 -10.28
N ASP A 582 -7.54 6.75 -9.57
CA ASP A 582 -8.30 7.94 -9.96
C ASP A 582 -7.50 9.20 -9.65
N GLN A 583 -6.74 9.22 -8.56
CA GLN A 583 -5.78 10.27 -8.24
C GLN A 583 -4.75 10.45 -9.36
N LYS A 584 -4.11 9.35 -9.81
CA LYS A 584 -3.15 9.38 -10.92
C LYS A 584 -3.77 9.92 -12.20
N LYS A 585 -4.96 9.43 -12.60
CA LYS A 585 -5.67 9.93 -13.80
C LYS A 585 -6.02 11.40 -13.70
N TYR A 586 -6.53 11.83 -12.55
CA TYR A 586 -6.89 13.21 -12.28
C TYR A 586 -5.65 14.12 -12.34
N MET A 587 -4.55 13.72 -11.71
CA MET A 587 -3.30 14.50 -11.69
C MET A 587 -2.58 14.50 -13.03
N LYS A 588 -2.70 13.44 -13.85
CA LYS A 588 -2.27 13.49 -15.25
C LYS A 588 -2.99 14.59 -16.03
N CYS A 589 -4.30 14.73 -15.87
CA CYS A 589 -5.05 15.81 -16.53
C CYS A 589 -4.60 17.20 -16.05
N VAL A 590 -4.26 17.33 -14.77
CA VAL A 590 -3.71 18.58 -14.21
C VAL A 590 -2.30 18.85 -14.74
N ALA A 591 -1.45 17.82 -14.90
CA ALA A 591 -0.13 17.95 -15.52
C ALA A 591 -0.24 18.38 -16.99
N ASP A 592 -1.17 17.79 -17.75
CA ASP A 592 -1.47 18.20 -19.14
C ASP A 592 -1.91 19.68 -19.20
N ALA A 593 -2.67 20.15 -18.21
CA ALA A 593 -3.07 21.55 -18.09
C ALA A 593 -1.90 22.49 -17.72
N ILE A 594 -1.00 22.06 -16.83
CA ILE A 594 0.20 22.82 -16.44
C ILE A 594 1.14 22.96 -17.64
N GLU A 595 1.42 21.86 -18.34
CA GLU A 595 2.25 21.85 -19.55
C GLU A 595 1.72 22.79 -20.63
N GLU A 596 0.42 22.72 -20.94
CA GLU A 596 -0.19 23.66 -21.87
C GLU A 596 -0.09 25.12 -21.39
N THR A 597 -0.18 25.37 -20.09
CA THR A 597 -0.12 26.72 -19.54
C THR A 597 1.29 27.31 -19.61
N MET A 598 2.34 26.49 -19.38
CA MET A 598 3.73 26.97 -19.33
C MET A 598 4.42 27.04 -20.70
N ASN A 599 3.80 26.45 -21.73
CA ASN A 599 4.29 26.46 -23.11
C ASN A 599 3.68 27.55 -24.00
N ASN A 600 2.61 28.21 -23.53
CA ASN A 600 1.97 29.36 -24.18
C ASN A 600 2.34 30.65 -23.47
#